data_AF-R7UKE5-F1
#
_entry.id   AF-R7UKE5-F1
#
_cell.length_a   1.000
_cell.length_b   1.000
_cell.length_c   1.000
_cell.angle_alpha   90.00
_cell.angle_beta   90.00
_cell.angle_gamma   90.00
#
_symmetry.space_group_name_H-M   'P 1'
#
loop_
_entity.id
_entity.type
_entity.pdbx_description
1 polymer ?
#
loop_
_entity_poly.entity_id
_entity_poly.type
_entity_poly.pdbx_seq_one_letter_code
_entity_poly.pdbx_strand_id
1 'polypeptide(L)'
;MGSSTRPRYQQEERFRVKTKIVPFNFTNPLQKYEALKTTLAGYDIGVLVNNVGMGHLPLPFLYAKDQVIEDMIACNIRGAIQMTKFVLPGMVEKGRGVIINNASVLGTMPLPYLSIYSGTKAFLDIFTRCLQNEFGQKGIIIQSLLPCWVITNMAPKDWKPTFFTPLADDYVRAALGTVGVLDRTTGYFPHTIQRWLVSKLSDYQHYMLTKEVLEEARDKHVKDLLDPNIQAPAFTN
;
A
#
# COMPACT_ATOMS: atom_id res chain seq x y z
N MET A 1 14.25 14.61 14.37
CA MET A 1 13.00 15.35 14.64
C MET A 1 12.62 16.13 13.40
N GLY A 2 11.39 15.95 12.91
CA GLY A 2 10.89 16.53 11.66
C GLY A 2 9.84 15.60 11.06
N SER A 3 8.63 15.58 11.65
CA SER A 3 7.50 14.86 11.06
C SER A 3 7.22 15.43 9.68
N SER A 4 7.23 14.59 8.64
CA SER A 4 7.06 14.98 7.23
C SER A 4 5.65 15.42 6.85
N THR A 5 4.80 15.73 7.83
CA THR A 5 3.50 16.36 7.62
C THR A 5 3.71 17.86 7.44
N ARG A 6 3.62 18.34 6.20
CA ARG A 6 3.49 19.79 5.96
C ARG A 6 2.29 20.30 6.79
N PRO A 7 2.42 21.40 7.55
CA PRO A 7 1.35 21.91 8.40
C PRO A 7 0.05 22.09 7.60
N ARG A 8 -1.09 21.66 8.16
CA ARG A 8 -2.42 21.68 7.54
C ARG A 8 -2.72 22.98 6.78
N TYR A 9 -2.41 24.12 7.40
CA TYR A 9 -2.65 25.45 6.84
C TYR A 9 -1.97 25.65 5.48
N GLN A 10 -0.75 25.14 5.31
CA GLN A 10 -0.02 25.22 4.04
C GLN A 10 -0.66 24.39 2.91
N GLN A 11 -1.38 23.32 3.23
CA GLN A 11 -2.10 22.53 2.23
C GLN A 11 -3.43 23.18 1.85
N GLU A 12 -4.19 23.66 2.84
CA GLU A 12 -5.47 24.31 2.61
C GLU A 12 -5.30 25.62 1.82
N GLU A 13 -4.28 26.43 2.11
CA GLU A 13 -4.00 27.66 1.35
C GLU A 13 -3.53 27.38 -0.08
N ARG A 14 -2.61 26.43 -0.26
CA ARG A 14 -2.02 26.13 -1.57
C ARG A 14 -3.02 25.51 -2.53
N PHE A 15 -3.85 24.58 -2.04
CA PHE A 15 -4.78 23.81 -2.89
C PHE A 15 -6.23 24.29 -2.78
N ARG A 16 -6.52 25.26 -1.90
CA ARG A 16 -7.87 25.80 -1.66
C ARG A 16 -8.92 24.73 -1.35
N VAL A 17 -8.52 23.76 -0.53
CA VAL A 17 -9.37 22.65 -0.08
C VAL A 17 -9.58 22.71 1.44
N LYS A 18 -10.70 22.14 1.92
CA LYS A 18 -10.92 21.91 3.36
C LYS A 18 -10.35 20.55 3.74
N THR A 19 -9.60 20.47 4.83
CA THR A 19 -9.01 19.21 5.31
C THR A 19 -9.54 18.86 6.70
N LYS A 20 -9.91 17.60 6.91
CA LYS A 20 -10.17 17.04 8.25
C LYS A 20 -9.20 15.89 8.51
N ILE A 21 -8.47 15.98 9.61
CA ILE A 21 -7.50 14.96 10.03
C ILE A 21 -8.14 14.14 11.15
N VAL A 22 -8.15 12.82 10.98
CA VAL A 22 -8.62 11.88 12.00
C VAL A 22 -7.47 10.93 12.30
N PRO A 23 -6.73 11.12 13.41
CA PRO A 23 -5.68 10.21 13.82
C PRO A 23 -6.28 8.82 14.09
N PHE A 24 -5.77 7.80 13.42
CA PHE A 24 -6.24 6.44 13.59
C PHE A 24 -5.09 5.45 13.38
N ASN A 25 -4.95 4.50 14.31
CA ASN A 25 -4.03 3.39 14.15
C ASN A 25 -4.78 2.17 13.62
N PHE A 26 -4.42 1.69 12.43
CA PHE A 26 -5.07 0.55 11.77
C PHE A 26 -4.77 -0.81 12.43
N THR A 27 -3.75 -0.89 13.30
CA THR A 27 -3.49 -2.11 14.10
C THR A 27 -4.48 -2.27 15.26
N ASN A 28 -5.22 -1.21 15.61
CA ASN A 28 -6.24 -1.26 16.65
C ASN A 28 -7.30 -2.37 16.40
N PRO A 29 -7.91 -2.90 17.47
CA PRO A 29 -8.97 -3.90 17.34
C PRO A 29 -10.24 -3.29 16.73
N LEU A 30 -11.11 -4.16 16.16
CA LEU A 30 -12.29 -3.75 15.39
C LEU A 30 -13.23 -2.79 16.13
N GLN A 31 -13.35 -2.92 17.45
CA GLN A 31 -14.20 -2.05 18.27
C GLN A 31 -13.82 -0.56 18.15
N LYS A 32 -12.54 -0.25 17.89
CA LYS A 32 -12.10 1.14 17.68
C LYS A 32 -12.52 1.71 16.32
N TYR A 33 -12.83 0.87 15.35
CA TYR A 33 -13.26 1.30 14.02
C TYR A 33 -14.67 1.91 14.02
N GLU A 34 -15.53 1.60 15.01
CA GLU A 34 -16.89 2.19 15.10
C GLU A 34 -16.86 3.71 15.29
N ALA A 35 -15.89 4.23 16.05
CA ALA A 35 -15.68 5.66 16.20
C ALA A 35 -15.26 6.32 14.87
N LEU A 36 -14.42 5.64 14.10
CA LEU A 36 -14.00 6.09 12.77
C LEU A 36 -15.19 6.09 11.80
N LYS A 37 -15.96 5.00 11.75
CA LYS A 37 -17.18 4.88 10.94
C LYS A 37 -18.17 6.01 11.25
N THR A 38 -18.44 6.27 12.53
CA THR A 38 -19.32 7.37 12.98
C THR A 38 -18.80 8.73 12.51
N THR A 39 -17.48 8.94 12.58
CA THR A 39 -16.86 10.19 12.11
C THR A 39 -17.03 10.41 10.61
N LEU A 40 -17.00 9.33 9.83
CA LEU A 40 -17.12 9.36 8.36
C LEU A 40 -18.58 9.45 7.89
N ALA A 41 -19.55 8.96 8.66
CA ALA A 41 -20.97 8.94 8.30
C ALA A 41 -21.57 10.32 7.98
N GLY A 42 -20.97 11.40 8.48
CA GLY A 42 -21.37 12.78 8.17
C GLY A 42 -20.85 13.33 6.84
N TYR A 43 -20.13 12.54 6.04
CA TYR A 43 -19.49 13.00 4.81
C TYR A 43 -19.96 12.21 3.58
N ASP A 44 -20.21 12.92 2.49
CA ASP A 44 -20.36 12.32 1.16
C ASP A 44 -18.97 11.94 0.60
N ILE A 45 -18.52 10.72 0.91
CA ILE A 45 -17.21 10.23 0.45
C ILE A 45 -17.32 9.77 -1.01
N GLY A 46 -16.67 10.51 -1.91
CA GLY A 46 -16.59 10.18 -3.34
C GLY A 46 -15.36 9.36 -3.73
N VAL A 47 -14.26 9.46 -2.98
CA VAL A 47 -13.00 8.77 -3.27
C VAL A 47 -12.42 8.20 -1.98
N LEU A 48 -12.06 6.91 -2.02
CA LEU A 48 -11.28 6.24 -0.99
C LEU A 48 -9.93 5.81 -1.59
N VAL A 49 -8.83 6.14 -0.91
CA VAL A 49 -7.50 5.64 -1.25
C VAL A 49 -6.96 4.85 -0.07
N ASN A 50 -6.97 3.52 -0.18
CA ASN A 50 -6.33 2.63 0.78
C ASN A 50 -4.82 2.57 0.49
N ASN A 51 -4.10 3.60 0.93
CA ASN A 51 -2.65 3.69 0.78
C ASN A 51 -1.87 3.11 1.96
N VAL A 52 -2.45 3.19 3.17
CA VAL A 52 -1.79 2.81 4.42
C VAL A 52 -1.33 1.36 4.33
N GLY A 53 -0.09 1.11 4.74
CA GLY A 53 0.42 -0.25 4.88
C GLY A 53 1.66 -0.33 5.74
N MET A 54 1.94 -1.53 6.22
CA MET A 54 3.12 -1.91 6.98
C MET A 54 3.90 -2.97 6.20
N GLY A 55 5.21 -2.79 6.14
CA GLY A 55 6.18 -3.79 5.75
C GLY A 55 7.12 -4.10 6.90
N HIS A 56 8.00 -5.05 6.65
CA HIS A 56 9.05 -5.45 7.58
C HIS A 56 10.36 -5.63 6.79
N LEU A 57 11.47 -5.63 7.51
CA LEU A 57 12.77 -5.98 6.93
C LEU A 57 12.75 -7.43 6.46
N PRO A 58 13.47 -7.79 5.37
CA PRO A 58 13.65 -9.17 4.98
C PRO A 58 14.23 -10.01 6.13
N LEU A 59 13.48 -11.00 6.61
CA LEU A 59 13.95 -11.99 7.59
C LEU A 59 13.39 -13.39 7.32
N PRO A 60 14.08 -14.48 7.71
CA PRO A 60 13.48 -15.81 7.67
C PRO A 60 12.22 -15.86 8.54
N PHE A 61 11.16 -16.49 8.02
CA PHE A 61 9.85 -16.52 8.66
C PHE A 61 9.88 -17.07 10.09
N LEU A 62 10.77 -18.02 10.39
CA LEU A 62 10.96 -18.58 11.73
C LEU A 62 11.33 -17.54 12.81
N TYR A 63 11.81 -16.36 12.40
CA TYR A 63 12.16 -15.27 13.31
C TYR A 63 11.12 -14.14 13.31
N ALA A 64 10.03 -14.28 12.56
CA ALA A 64 8.95 -13.30 12.56
C ALA A 64 8.22 -13.31 13.91
N LYS A 65 8.20 -12.17 14.60
CA LYS A 65 7.47 -12.00 15.88
C LYS A 65 5.97 -11.95 15.60
N ASP A 66 5.15 -12.69 16.35
CA ASP A 66 3.69 -12.76 16.17
C ASP A 66 3.04 -11.37 16.06
N GLN A 67 3.46 -10.42 16.90
CA GLN A 67 2.94 -9.05 16.88
C GLN A 67 3.15 -8.36 15.53
N VAL A 68 4.28 -8.57 14.86
CA VAL A 68 4.56 -7.99 13.53
C VAL A 68 3.64 -8.61 12.48
N ILE A 69 3.39 -9.92 12.59
CA ILE A 69 2.46 -10.64 11.70
C ILE A 69 1.04 -10.06 11.85
N GLU A 70 0.56 -9.98 13.09
CA GLU A 70 -0.77 -9.46 13.43
C GLU A 70 -0.94 -8.00 13.03
N ASP A 71 0.07 -7.14 13.29
CA ASP A 71 0.02 -5.73 12.92
C ASP A 71 -0.03 -5.54 11.40
N MET A 72 0.72 -6.33 10.64
CA MET A 72 0.69 -6.26 9.18
C MET A 72 -0.63 -6.74 8.59
N ILE A 73 -1.19 -7.84 9.11
CA ILE A 73 -2.50 -8.33 8.69
C ILE A 73 -3.57 -7.30 9.06
N ALA A 74 -3.53 -6.77 10.28
CA ALA A 74 -4.43 -5.75 10.75
C ALA A 74 -4.39 -4.48 9.87
N CYS A 75 -3.19 -3.99 9.58
CA CYS A 75 -3.01 -2.75 8.84
C CYS A 75 -3.32 -2.94 7.33
N ASN A 76 -2.66 -3.90 6.67
CA ASN A 76 -2.70 -4.04 5.22
C ASN A 76 -3.99 -4.66 4.71
N ILE A 77 -4.59 -5.57 5.49
CA ILE A 77 -5.78 -6.33 5.08
C ILE A 77 -7.01 -5.77 5.78
N ARG A 78 -7.07 -5.88 7.12
CA ARG A 78 -8.28 -5.51 7.87
C ARG A 78 -8.62 -4.04 7.70
N GLY A 79 -7.63 -3.15 7.73
CA GLY A 79 -7.82 -1.72 7.51
C GLY A 79 -8.50 -1.41 6.18
N ALA A 80 -7.96 -1.94 5.07
CA ALA A 80 -8.53 -1.74 3.74
C ALA A 80 -9.95 -2.31 3.60
N ILE A 81 -10.22 -3.49 4.18
CA ILE A 81 -11.56 -4.09 4.20
C ILE A 81 -12.55 -3.18 4.94
N GLN A 82 -12.21 -2.72 6.16
CA GLN A 82 -13.13 -1.92 6.97
C GLN A 82 -13.41 -0.57 6.32
N MET A 83 -12.39 0.13 5.83
CA MET A 83 -12.57 1.41 5.14
C MET A 83 -13.44 1.27 3.89
N THR A 84 -13.21 0.21 3.12
CA THR A 84 -14.05 -0.12 1.95
C THR A 84 -15.50 -0.38 2.38
N LYS A 85 -15.71 -1.19 3.42
CA LYS A 85 -17.04 -1.52 3.96
C LYS A 85 -17.79 -0.28 4.46
N PHE A 86 -17.09 0.75 4.95
CA PHE A 86 -17.71 1.98 5.45
C PHE A 86 -18.23 2.87 4.33
N VAL A 87 -17.51 2.96 3.20
CA VAL A 87 -17.83 3.91 2.13
C VAL A 87 -18.62 3.30 0.98
N LEU A 88 -18.43 2.00 0.72
CA LEU A 88 -18.98 1.31 -0.44
C LEU A 88 -20.52 1.35 -0.48
N PRO A 89 -21.28 1.14 0.63
CA PRO A 89 -22.74 1.21 0.58
C PRO A 89 -23.26 2.56 0.06
N GLY A 90 -22.69 3.67 0.54
CA GLY A 90 -23.07 5.00 0.07
C GLY A 90 -22.69 5.22 -1.38
N MET A 91 -21.50 4.77 -1.82
CA MET A 91 -21.10 4.85 -3.24
C MET A 91 -22.07 4.08 -4.15
N VAL A 92 -22.53 2.90 -3.72
CA VAL A 92 -23.51 2.07 -4.47
C VAL A 92 -24.86 2.78 -4.55
N GLU A 93 -25.36 3.31 -3.44
CA GLU A 93 -26.62 4.08 -3.41
C GLU A 93 -26.60 5.26 -4.38
N LYS A 94 -25.47 5.95 -4.47
CA LYS A 94 -25.28 7.10 -5.38
C LYS A 94 -24.98 6.69 -6.84
N GLY A 95 -24.71 5.42 -7.11
CA GLY A 95 -24.24 4.93 -8.41
C GLY A 95 -22.91 5.54 -8.88
N ARG A 96 -22.10 6.06 -7.94
CA ARG A 96 -20.81 6.70 -8.23
C ARG A 96 -19.85 6.61 -7.05
N GLY A 97 -18.59 6.35 -7.34
CA GLY A 97 -17.51 6.37 -6.36
C GLY A 97 -16.20 5.86 -6.94
N VAL A 98 -15.10 6.13 -6.23
CA VAL A 98 -13.76 5.64 -6.59
C VAL A 98 -13.11 5.00 -5.38
N ILE A 99 -12.61 3.77 -5.53
CA ILE A 99 -11.79 3.07 -4.53
C ILE A 99 -10.46 2.70 -5.18
N ILE A 100 -9.37 3.21 -4.63
CA ILE A 100 -8.01 2.90 -5.09
C ILE A 100 -7.31 2.14 -3.97
N ASN A 101 -6.90 0.91 -4.25
CA ASN A 101 -6.16 0.08 -3.30
C ASN A 101 -4.70 -0.02 -3.73
N ASN A 102 -3.79 0.38 -2.82
CA ASN A 102 -2.36 0.34 -3.07
C ASN A 102 -1.78 -1.04 -2.71
N ALA A 103 -1.82 -1.96 -3.68
CA ALA A 103 -1.18 -3.27 -3.59
C ALA A 103 0.34 -3.14 -3.80
N SER A 104 0.97 -4.08 -4.50
CA SER A 104 2.40 -4.04 -4.83
C SER A 104 2.71 -5.04 -5.93
N VAL A 105 3.72 -4.75 -6.75
CA VAL A 105 4.29 -5.77 -7.65
C VAL A 105 4.85 -6.97 -6.87
N LEU A 106 5.32 -6.77 -5.63
CA LEU A 106 5.84 -7.85 -4.78
C LEU A 106 4.74 -8.82 -4.33
N GLY A 107 3.46 -8.45 -4.48
CA GLY A 107 2.33 -9.36 -4.26
C GLY A 107 2.03 -10.28 -5.45
N THR A 108 2.80 -10.22 -6.55
CA THR A 108 2.59 -11.05 -7.74
C THR A 108 3.63 -12.14 -7.93
N MET A 109 4.59 -12.28 -7.02
CA MET A 109 5.65 -13.29 -7.09
C MET A 109 6.03 -13.76 -5.68
N PRO A 110 6.45 -15.02 -5.52
CA PRO A 110 6.93 -15.52 -4.23
C PRO A 110 8.33 -14.96 -3.94
N LEU A 111 8.46 -14.15 -2.89
CA LEU A 111 9.74 -13.61 -2.44
C LEU A 111 10.15 -14.22 -1.09
N PRO A 112 11.36 -14.78 -0.98
CA PRO A 112 11.86 -15.23 0.30
C PRO A 112 11.98 -14.02 1.24
N TYR A 113 11.82 -14.29 2.54
CA TYR A 113 11.99 -13.29 3.61
C TYR A 113 10.96 -12.15 3.67
N LEU A 114 10.04 -12.07 2.72
CA LEU A 114 8.95 -11.08 2.65
C LEU A 114 7.58 -11.76 2.51
N SER A 115 7.45 -13.00 2.99
CA SER A 115 6.27 -13.85 2.81
C SER A 115 4.97 -13.18 3.29
N ILE A 116 5.00 -12.56 4.47
CA ILE A 116 3.83 -11.92 5.06
C ILE A 116 3.45 -10.67 4.25
N TYR A 117 4.43 -9.83 3.90
CA TYR A 117 4.18 -8.61 3.14
C TYR A 117 3.63 -8.93 1.75
N SER A 118 4.31 -9.81 1.01
CA SER A 118 3.88 -10.29 -0.31
C SER A 118 2.47 -10.88 -0.25
N GLY A 119 2.18 -11.73 0.74
CA GLY A 119 0.85 -12.29 0.97
C GLY A 119 -0.22 -11.23 1.20
N THR A 120 0.04 -10.22 2.02
CA THR A 120 -0.94 -9.13 2.26
C THR A 120 -1.21 -8.29 1.01
N LYS A 121 -0.19 -8.05 0.18
CA LYS A 121 -0.34 -7.29 -1.07
C LYS A 121 -1.01 -8.12 -2.17
N ALA A 122 -0.77 -9.43 -2.20
CA ALA A 122 -1.50 -10.38 -3.05
C ALA A 122 -2.99 -10.42 -2.69
N PHE A 123 -3.32 -10.51 -1.39
CA PHE A 123 -4.69 -10.41 -0.90
C PHE A 123 -5.35 -9.14 -1.40
N LEU A 124 -4.70 -7.99 -1.21
CA LEU A 124 -5.27 -6.70 -1.56
C LEU A 124 -5.53 -6.57 -3.08
N ASP A 125 -4.63 -7.08 -3.94
CA ASP A 125 -4.85 -7.10 -5.39
C ASP A 125 -6.08 -7.93 -5.78
N ILE A 126 -6.20 -9.16 -5.24
CA ILE A 126 -7.34 -10.03 -5.53
C ILE A 126 -8.64 -9.45 -4.98
N PHE A 127 -8.64 -9.00 -3.72
CA PHE A 127 -9.79 -8.34 -3.08
C PHE A 127 -10.33 -7.19 -3.95
N THR A 128 -9.44 -6.34 -4.44
CA THR A 128 -9.80 -5.19 -5.28
C THR A 128 -10.47 -5.62 -6.59
N ARG A 129 -9.90 -6.63 -7.26
CA ARG A 129 -10.43 -7.13 -8.54
C ARG A 129 -11.78 -7.83 -8.37
N CYS A 130 -11.98 -8.56 -7.27
CA CYS A 130 -13.27 -9.13 -6.92
C CYS A 130 -14.33 -8.03 -6.76
N LEU A 131 -14.01 -6.96 -6.02
CA LEU A 131 -14.93 -5.83 -5.86
C LEU A 131 -15.21 -5.11 -7.18
N GLN A 132 -14.20 -4.90 -8.02
CA GLN A 132 -14.39 -4.31 -9.33
C GLN A 132 -15.36 -5.12 -10.19
N ASN A 133 -15.24 -6.45 -10.19
CA ASN A 133 -16.16 -7.32 -10.92
C ASN A 133 -17.60 -7.29 -10.36
N GLU A 134 -17.76 -7.08 -9.04
CA GLU A 134 -19.05 -7.06 -8.38
C GLU A 134 -19.76 -5.70 -8.47
N PHE A 135 -19.01 -4.59 -8.37
CA PHE A 135 -19.54 -3.24 -8.21
C PHE A 135 -19.22 -2.31 -9.38
N GLY A 136 -18.36 -2.69 -10.32
CA GLY A 136 -18.01 -1.89 -11.50
C GLY A 136 -19.23 -1.50 -12.34
N GLN A 137 -20.14 -2.46 -12.57
CA GLN A 137 -21.40 -2.22 -13.28
C GLN A 137 -22.37 -1.29 -12.52
N LYS A 138 -22.14 -1.06 -11.23
CA LYS A 138 -22.92 -0.12 -10.40
C LYS A 138 -22.36 1.30 -10.43
N GLY A 139 -21.47 1.60 -11.38
CA GLY A 139 -20.87 2.93 -11.56
C GLY A 139 -19.74 3.25 -10.60
N ILE A 140 -19.18 2.26 -9.92
CA ILE A 140 -18.04 2.44 -9.00
C ILE A 140 -16.74 2.05 -9.72
N ILE A 141 -15.75 2.94 -9.69
CA ILE A 141 -14.40 2.66 -10.18
C ILE A 141 -13.61 2.05 -9.03
N ILE A 142 -13.17 0.79 -9.16
CA ILE A 142 -12.36 0.11 -8.15
C ILE A 142 -11.06 -0.35 -8.79
N GLN A 143 -9.95 0.28 -8.41
CA GLN A 143 -8.65 0.10 -9.06
C GLN A 143 -7.60 -0.49 -8.11
N SER A 144 -6.89 -1.51 -8.60
CA SER A 144 -5.70 -2.08 -7.96
C SER A 144 -4.43 -1.45 -8.53
N LEU A 145 -3.67 -0.75 -7.68
CA LEU A 145 -2.35 -0.22 -8.02
C LEU A 145 -1.26 -1.18 -7.54
N LEU A 146 -0.36 -1.57 -8.44
CA LEU A 146 0.78 -2.45 -8.18
C LEU A 146 2.08 -1.70 -8.47
N PRO A 147 2.43 -0.69 -7.65
CA PRO A 147 3.69 0.03 -7.83
C PRO A 147 4.88 -0.92 -7.74
N CYS A 148 5.91 -0.62 -8.54
CA CYS A 148 7.28 -0.98 -8.24
C CYS A 148 7.88 0.07 -7.29
N TRP A 149 9.19 0.26 -7.32
CA TRP A 149 9.89 1.12 -6.41
C TRP A 149 9.61 2.61 -6.67
N VAL A 150 9.22 3.36 -5.64
CA VAL A 150 8.95 4.82 -5.71
C VAL A 150 9.76 5.52 -4.64
N ILE A 151 10.44 6.60 -4.99
CA ILE A 151 11.20 7.41 -4.03
C ILE A 151 10.19 8.28 -3.25
N THR A 152 10.01 7.93 -1.99
CA THR A 152 9.18 8.69 -1.04
C THR A 152 10.06 9.49 -0.08
N ASN A 153 9.46 10.35 0.74
CA ASN A 153 10.18 11.12 1.76
C ASN A 153 10.85 10.24 2.85
N MET A 154 10.56 8.94 2.89
CA MET A 154 11.18 7.97 3.80
C MET A 154 12.40 7.28 3.19
N ALA A 155 12.62 7.42 1.87
CA ALA A 155 13.80 6.88 1.23
C ALA A 155 15.06 7.63 1.69
N PRO A 156 16.24 6.98 1.69
CA PRO A 156 17.51 7.64 1.93
C PRO A 156 17.68 8.86 1.00
N LYS A 157 18.16 9.99 1.55
CA LYS A 157 18.26 11.26 0.80
C LYS A 157 19.15 11.18 -0.44
N ASP A 158 20.06 10.21 -0.48
CA ASP A 158 21.03 10.05 -1.57
C ASP A 158 20.45 9.27 -2.77
N TRP A 159 19.23 8.73 -2.63
CA TRP A 159 18.55 8.06 -3.73
C TRP A 159 18.13 9.06 -4.79
N LYS A 160 18.53 8.80 -6.03
CA LYS A 160 18.21 9.64 -7.18
C LYS A 160 17.12 8.98 -8.03
N PRO A 161 16.16 9.75 -8.54
CA PRO A 161 15.14 9.21 -9.44
C PRO A 161 15.78 8.63 -10.69
N THR A 162 15.24 7.51 -11.15
CA THR A 162 15.62 6.86 -12.40
C THR A 162 14.40 6.72 -13.30
N PHE A 163 14.60 6.27 -14.53
CA PHE A 163 13.49 5.94 -15.43
C PHE A 163 12.49 4.95 -14.79
N PHE A 164 12.98 4.00 -13.97
CA PHE A 164 12.20 2.96 -13.31
C PHE A 164 11.90 3.25 -11.83
N THR A 165 12.28 4.42 -11.32
CA THR A 165 12.16 4.76 -9.90
C THR A 165 11.77 6.24 -9.79
N PRO A 166 10.49 6.57 -10.02
CA PRO A 166 10.03 7.96 -10.01
C PRO A 166 9.99 8.54 -8.59
N LEU A 167 9.92 9.87 -8.50
CA LEU A 167 9.52 10.55 -7.26
C LEU A 167 8.03 10.32 -6.98
N ALA A 168 7.63 10.42 -5.71
CA ALA A 168 6.24 10.23 -5.30
C ALA A 168 5.24 11.14 -6.05
N ASP A 169 5.57 12.41 -6.25
CA ASP A 169 4.68 13.36 -6.95
C ASP A 169 4.46 12.97 -8.43
N ASP A 170 5.52 12.52 -9.10
CA ASP A 170 5.47 12.06 -10.50
C ASP A 170 4.68 10.76 -10.62
N TYR A 171 4.92 9.82 -9.69
CA TYR A 171 4.16 8.58 -9.61
C TYR A 171 2.67 8.83 -9.40
N VAL A 172 2.30 9.69 -8.43
CA VAL A 172 0.89 10.01 -8.14
C VAL A 172 0.22 10.65 -9.35
N ARG A 173 0.91 11.58 -10.03
CA ARG A 173 0.38 12.22 -11.25
C ARG A 173 0.09 11.18 -12.34
N ALA A 174 1.01 10.26 -12.58
CA ALA A 174 0.82 9.19 -13.55
C ALA A 174 -0.29 8.22 -13.13
N ALA A 175 -0.32 7.82 -11.85
CA ALA A 175 -1.28 6.85 -11.32
C ALA A 175 -2.71 7.38 -11.40
N LEU A 176 -2.94 8.65 -11.04
CA LEU A 176 -4.25 9.28 -11.15
C LEU A 176 -4.77 9.33 -12.60
N GLY A 177 -3.88 9.44 -13.59
CA GLY A 177 -4.25 9.38 -15.01
C GLY A 177 -4.79 8.01 -15.46
N THR A 178 -4.65 6.97 -14.64
CA THR A 178 -5.15 5.62 -14.96
C THR A 178 -6.52 5.31 -14.35
N VAL A 179 -6.98 6.12 -13.41
CA VAL A 179 -8.23 5.90 -12.66
C VAL A 179 -9.43 5.96 -13.61
N GLY A 180 -10.25 4.91 -13.59
CA GLY A 180 -11.40 4.77 -14.50
C GLY A 180 -11.05 4.33 -15.92
N VAL A 181 -9.76 4.16 -16.24
CA VAL A 181 -9.28 3.64 -17.53
C VAL A 181 -8.82 2.19 -17.38
N LEU A 182 -8.11 1.88 -16.29
CA LEU A 182 -7.57 0.55 -16.02
C LEU A 182 -7.97 0.09 -14.63
N ASP A 183 -8.52 -1.12 -14.53
CA ASP A 183 -8.91 -1.72 -13.25
C ASP A 183 -7.70 -2.23 -12.45
N ARG A 184 -6.61 -2.58 -13.15
CA ARG A 184 -5.37 -3.10 -12.55
C ARG A 184 -4.16 -2.55 -13.30
N THR A 185 -3.31 -1.81 -12.62
CA THR A 185 -2.17 -1.11 -13.25
C THR A 185 -1.02 -0.93 -12.27
N THR A 186 0.18 -0.64 -12.76
CA THR A 186 1.33 -0.26 -11.92
C THR A 186 1.34 1.24 -11.60
N GLY A 187 0.42 2.01 -12.17
CA GLY A 187 0.31 3.47 -11.99
C GLY A 187 1.37 4.30 -12.73
N TYR A 188 2.44 3.67 -13.24
CA TYR A 188 3.54 4.36 -13.91
C TYR A 188 4.06 3.52 -15.07
N PHE A 189 4.11 4.09 -16.27
CA PHE A 189 4.39 3.33 -17.50
C PHE A 189 5.71 2.51 -17.44
N PRO A 190 6.85 3.05 -16.98
CA PRO A 190 8.08 2.27 -16.79
C PRO A 190 7.91 1.06 -15.86
N HIS A 191 7.09 1.17 -14.82
CA HIS A 191 6.79 0.03 -13.95
C HIS A 191 6.00 -1.07 -14.68
N THR A 192 5.18 -0.72 -15.68
CA THR A 192 4.49 -1.70 -16.52
C THR A 192 5.49 -2.55 -17.30
N ILE A 193 6.55 -1.94 -17.83
CA ILE A 193 7.63 -2.67 -18.52
C ILE A 193 8.34 -3.62 -17.55
N GLN A 194 8.70 -3.15 -16.35
CA GLN A 194 9.34 -3.99 -15.33
C GLN A 194 8.45 -5.16 -14.94
N ARG A 195 7.18 -4.89 -14.63
CA ARG A 195 6.22 -5.92 -14.26
C ARG A 195 6.02 -6.93 -15.39
N TRP A 196 5.98 -6.49 -16.64
CA TRP A 196 5.87 -7.39 -17.78
C TRP A 196 7.08 -8.30 -17.88
N LEU A 197 8.31 -7.77 -17.77
CA LEU A 197 9.54 -8.57 -17.78
C LEU A 197 9.55 -9.61 -16.66
N VAL A 198 9.25 -9.17 -15.44
CA VAL A 198 9.09 -10.02 -14.25
C VAL A 198 8.06 -11.12 -14.52
N SER A 199 6.89 -10.81 -15.07
CA SER A 199 5.85 -11.83 -15.35
C SER A 199 6.25 -12.94 -16.32
N LYS A 200 7.37 -12.80 -17.05
CA LYS A 200 7.89 -13.85 -17.95
C LYS A 200 8.85 -14.82 -17.27
N LEU A 201 9.29 -14.50 -16.06
CA LEU A 201 10.21 -15.32 -15.31
C LEU A 201 9.46 -16.38 -14.51
N SER A 202 10.05 -17.56 -14.38
CA SER A 202 9.57 -18.57 -13.43
C SER A 202 9.84 -18.12 -12.00
N ASP A 203 9.16 -18.73 -11.02
CA ASP A 203 9.40 -18.45 -9.60
C ASP A 203 10.88 -18.65 -9.22
N TYR A 204 11.54 -19.65 -9.81
CA TYR A 204 12.97 -19.88 -9.61
C TYR A 204 13.82 -18.72 -10.15
N GLN A 205 13.50 -18.20 -11.34
CA GLN A 205 14.24 -17.08 -11.93
C GLN A 205 14.03 -15.78 -11.14
N HIS A 206 12.81 -15.53 -10.66
CA HIS A 206 12.53 -14.43 -9.73
C HIS A 206 13.36 -14.54 -8.46
N TYR A 207 13.38 -15.73 -7.86
CA TYR A 207 14.20 -16.01 -6.69
C TYR A 207 15.67 -15.69 -6.99
N MET A 208 16.24 -16.23 -8.08
CA MET A 208 17.66 -16.00 -8.40
C MET A 208 18.00 -14.52 -8.63
N LEU A 209 17.14 -13.74 -9.29
CA LEU A 209 17.37 -12.31 -9.50
C LEU A 209 17.27 -11.47 -8.23
N THR A 210 16.40 -11.88 -7.30
CA THR A 210 16.14 -11.11 -6.07
C THR A 210 16.95 -11.60 -4.88
N LYS A 211 17.52 -12.81 -4.96
CA LYS A 211 18.22 -13.49 -3.86
C LYS A 211 19.34 -12.64 -3.29
N GLU A 212 20.26 -12.15 -4.11
CA GLU A 212 21.41 -11.37 -3.62
C GLU A 212 20.97 -10.11 -2.86
N VAL A 213 20.03 -9.36 -3.44
CA VAL A 213 19.49 -8.13 -2.82
C VAL A 213 18.75 -8.46 -1.51
N LEU A 214 17.97 -9.54 -1.49
CA LEU A 214 17.20 -9.94 -0.32
C LEU A 214 18.09 -10.52 0.78
N GLU A 215 19.15 -11.25 0.43
CA GLU A 215 20.16 -11.78 1.36
C GLU A 215 21.05 -10.67 1.91
N GLU A 216 21.48 -9.71 1.09
CA GLU A 216 22.22 -8.54 1.55
C GLU A 216 21.36 -7.68 2.49
N ALA A 217 20.10 -7.44 2.12
CA ALA A 217 19.16 -6.74 2.98
C ALA A 217 18.91 -7.48 4.29
N ARG A 218 18.79 -8.81 4.27
CA ARG A 218 18.74 -9.64 5.47
C ARG A 218 20.01 -9.43 6.30
N ASP A 219 21.18 -9.65 5.74
CA ASP A 219 22.46 -9.68 6.47
C ASP A 219 22.83 -8.33 7.09
N LYS A 220 22.49 -7.23 6.41
CA LYS A 220 22.66 -5.89 6.93
C LYS A 220 21.87 -5.64 8.22
N HIS A 221 20.74 -6.32 8.40
CA HIS A 221 19.84 -6.11 9.53
C HIS A 221 19.74 -7.31 10.48
N VAL A 222 20.37 -8.46 10.16
CA VAL A 222 20.38 -9.66 11.02
C VAL A 222 20.92 -9.37 12.41
N LYS A 223 21.93 -8.49 12.54
CA LYS A 223 22.47 -8.10 13.86
C LYS A 223 21.45 -7.36 14.72
N ASP A 224 20.62 -6.53 14.11
CA ASP A 224 19.56 -5.78 14.80
C ASP A 224 18.35 -6.69 15.13
N LEU A 225 18.13 -7.75 14.34
CA LEU A 225 17.04 -8.72 14.52
C LEU A 225 17.32 -9.75 15.62
N LEU A 226 18.59 -10.00 15.96
CA LEU A 226 19.00 -10.92 17.03
C LEU A 226 18.99 -10.27 18.42
N ASP A 227 18.82 -8.95 18.50
CA ASP A 227 18.59 -8.26 19.78
C ASP A 227 17.10 -8.36 20.15
N PRO A 228 16.73 -9.08 21.24
CA PRO A 228 15.35 -9.20 21.66
C PRO A 228 14.70 -7.84 21.99
N ASN A 229 15.50 -6.81 22.26
CA ASN A 229 15.05 -5.46 22.63
C ASN A 229 14.81 -4.53 21.42
N ILE A 230 15.22 -4.93 20.21
CA ILE A 230 15.02 -4.12 19.01
C ILE A 230 13.71 -4.58 18.32
N GLN A 231 12.74 -3.67 18.26
CA GLN A 231 11.59 -3.85 17.37
C GLN A 231 12.08 -3.66 15.94
N ALA A 232 11.86 -4.65 15.07
CA ALA A 232 12.14 -4.51 13.65
C ALA A 232 11.39 -3.26 13.15
N PRO A 233 12.08 -2.28 12.54
CA PRO A 233 11.42 -1.08 12.07
C PRO A 233 10.36 -1.47 11.05
N ALA A 234 9.09 -1.20 11.37
CA ALA A 234 8.00 -1.36 10.43
C ALA A 234 8.17 -0.29 9.34
N PHE A 235 8.25 -0.72 8.07
CA PHE A 235 8.08 0.22 6.97
C PHE A 235 6.60 0.64 6.95
N THR A 236 6.27 1.76 7.58
CA THR A 236 4.94 2.36 7.44
C THR A 236 4.91 3.13 6.11
N ASN A 237 4.09 2.71 5.15
CA ASN A 237 3.77 3.47 3.93
C ASN A 237 2.78 4.61 4.21
#